data_AF-A0AB74HXL7-F1
#
_entry.id   AF-A0AB74HXL7-F1
#
_cell.length_a   1.000
_cell.length_b   1.000
_cell.length_c   1.000
_cell.angle_alpha   90.00
_cell.angle_beta   90.00
_cell.angle_gamma   90.00
#
_symmetry.space_group_name_H-M   'P 1'
#
loop_
_entity.id
_entity.type
_entity.pdbx_description
1 polymer ?
#
loop_
_entity_poly.entity_id
_entity_poly.type
_entity_poly.pdbx_seq_one_letter_code
_entity_poly.pdbx_strand_id
1 'polypeptide(L)'
;MSEYDTGNPVPSASMPDAWDNMQSIDKFVNSSEETITTRTGEQLDTLRGVNVKADNQLTQQQEDFETSQKERDAVVEEARQNLIPLSRQYMTLAAAQADIANNPEGSTTYYRSPDDSALAIEVMNVGGTLQPTGRKMPSSQAVDSVRGLIDSQGENPFSVVFKNGLSPFGYKDGRLYADEFQKLYSSDAGLEFGGSIIDNNPPDGWRFVIYYRNGLVMCGQRNDGTMIGFGEGGSGGGSIEPGDTAADYDSIRNYTGTATVRDVVGQRIAGRFVVNPDDTTSGEIPGGILVDVLGRRWYRQAEFVSYDMFMAPRVPGATLLAVQVALAMGNCSSAIAYLSGVEAADAAIQNAHRYANLLNIPVRQNDGAFLVLVDHEAEVRTKTSLGGSIIFTSADSGVNEIRWGPLRLLDPTAPEPKRMFNIKGKERIELTPAELATFNTSYSQYLKKGSNYLPYPKLYPYYGGMFYALSNEVEIYRNGNRDNPRDRVLYREFSRIGRNGALTERIVKDIPTGSIGYAAIIPKEDDFLEFECPHFIELGDSRRFLNIEVSRPMVRIKNLVHTSWQTASTSLESRVVISAREVFDVFCEYGETTCHPAENGSYVICIRDTCNVHIDNY
;
A
#
# COMPACT_ATOMS: atom_id res chain seq x y z
N MET A 1 61.78 -0.37 -77.39
CA MET A 1 60.50 -1.04 -77.67
C MET A 1 60.00 -1.49 -76.32
N SER A 2 58.96 -0.86 -75.79
CA SER A 2 58.46 -1.14 -74.44
C SER A 2 58.07 -2.62 -74.32
N GLU A 3 58.73 -3.36 -73.43
CA GLU A 3 58.30 -4.67 -72.95
C GLU A 3 56.85 -4.53 -72.47
N TYR A 4 55.98 -5.42 -72.94
CA TYR A 4 54.55 -5.20 -73.00
C TYR A 4 53.87 -5.54 -71.65
N ASP A 5 54.08 -4.68 -70.64
CA ASP A 5 53.16 -4.48 -69.51
C ASP A 5 51.86 -3.87 -70.03
N THR A 6 51.10 -4.65 -70.78
CA THR A 6 50.00 -4.12 -71.58
C THR A 6 48.85 -3.60 -70.74
N GLY A 7 48.77 -3.97 -69.46
CA GLY A 7 47.66 -3.63 -68.57
C GLY A 7 46.32 -4.25 -69.01
N ASN A 8 46.32 -5.06 -70.06
CA ASN A 8 45.13 -5.72 -70.55
C ASN A 8 44.69 -6.80 -69.54
N PRO A 9 43.38 -6.96 -69.30
CA PRO A 9 42.88 -7.96 -68.38
C PRO A 9 43.24 -9.38 -68.83
N VAL A 10 43.20 -10.32 -67.89
CA VAL A 10 43.32 -11.76 -68.15
C VAL A 10 41.89 -12.35 -68.21
N PRO A 11 41.48 -13.09 -69.27
CA PRO A 11 42.25 -13.47 -70.45
C PRO A 11 42.24 -12.38 -71.55
N SER A 12 43.28 -12.39 -72.38
CA SER A 12 43.36 -11.54 -73.56
C SER A 12 43.74 -12.37 -74.78
N ALA A 13 43.10 -12.07 -75.91
CA ALA A 13 43.42 -12.66 -77.21
C ALA A 13 44.52 -11.87 -77.96
N SER A 14 45.08 -10.83 -77.32
CA SER A 14 46.12 -9.98 -77.87
C SER A 14 47.46 -10.72 -77.91
N MET A 15 48.12 -10.75 -79.08
CA MET A 15 49.41 -11.44 -79.24
C MET A 15 50.53 -10.87 -78.34
N PRO A 16 50.65 -9.54 -78.12
CA PRO A 16 51.58 -8.98 -77.14
C PRO A 16 51.43 -9.55 -75.72
N ASP A 17 50.20 -9.82 -75.30
CA ASP A 17 49.91 -10.32 -73.95
C ASP A 17 50.36 -11.77 -73.78
N ALA A 18 50.25 -12.57 -74.84
CA ALA A 18 50.75 -13.94 -74.86
C ALA A 18 52.28 -13.97 -74.74
N TRP A 19 52.97 -13.02 -75.39
CA TRP A 19 54.43 -12.89 -75.30
C TRP A 19 54.89 -12.48 -73.90
N ASP A 20 54.24 -11.49 -73.29
CA ASP A 20 54.59 -11.06 -71.93
C ASP A 20 54.38 -12.17 -70.90
N ASN A 21 53.27 -12.93 -71.01
CA ASN A 21 53.04 -14.09 -70.15
C ASN A 21 54.15 -15.14 -70.30
N MET A 22 54.64 -15.39 -71.51
CA MET A 22 55.76 -16.32 -71.73
C MET A 22 57.07 -15.82 -71.09
N GLN A 23 57.36 -14.53 -71.18
CA GLN A 23 58.53 -13.94 -70.52
C GLN A 23 58.40 -13.95 -68.99
N SER A 24 57.21 -13.66 -68.46
CA SER A 24 56.91 -13.75 -67.04
C SER A 24 57.11 -15.18 -66.52
N ILE A 25 56.72 -16.21 -67.29
CA ILE A 25 56.97 -17.62 -66.93
C ILE A 25 58.46 -17.95 -66.92
N ASP A 26 59.23 -17.49 -67.92
CA ASP A 26 60.69 -17.70 -67.94
C ASP A 26 61.37 -17.03 -66.73
N LYS A 27 60.98 -15.78 -66.44
CA LYS A 27 61.46 -15.05 -65.26
C LYS A 27 61.02 -15.73 -63.95
N PHE A 28 59.81 -16.29 -63.85
CA PHE A 28 59.35 -17.01 -62.66
C PHE A 28 60.25 -18.22 -62.34
N VAL A 29 60.65 -18.98 -63.35
CA VAL A 29 61.44 -20.21 -63.19
C VAL A 29 62.93 -19.92 -63.04
N ASN A 30 63.47 -18.99 -63.83
CA ASN A 30 64.91 -18.84 -64.01
C ASN A 30 65.51 -17.54 -63.42
N SER A 31 64.70 -16.60 -62.92
CA SER A 31 65.22 -15.36 -62.34
C SER A 31 65.93 -15.58 -61.01
N SER A 32 66.97 -14.79 -60.75
CA SER A 32 67.63 -14.69 -59.45
C SER A 32 66.90 -13.76 -58.47
N GLU A 33 65.93 -12.98 -58.94
CA GLU A 33 65.09 -12.14 -58.08
C GLU A 33 64.07 -13.01 -57.34
N GLU A 34 63.61 -12.57 -56.16
CA GLU A 34 62.61 -13.32 -55.37
C GLU A 34 61.19 -13.09 -55.86
N THR A 35 60.96 -12.05 -56.66
CA THR A 35 59.66 -11.68 -57.21
C THR A 35 59.77 -11.24 -58.66
N ILE A 36 58.70 -11.40 -59.42
CA ILE A 36 58.51 -10.85 -60.76
C ILE A 36 57.19 -10.07 -60.83
N THR A 37 57.10 -9.12 -61.74
CA THR A 37 55.86 -8.37 -62.02
C THR A 37 55.23 -8.94 -63.29
N THR A 38 53.93 -9.24 -63.25
CA THR A 38 53.15 -9.72 -64.40
C THR A 38 52.68 -8.56 -65.28
N ARG A 39 52.23 -8.83 -66.52
CA ARG A 39 51.62 -7.81 -67.42
C ARG A 39 50.49 -6.96 -66.83
N THR A 40 49.83 -7.43 -65.76
CA THR A 40 48.77 -6.70 -65.05
C THR A 40 49.30 -5.88 -63.88
N GLY A 41 50.62 -5.89 -63.64
CA GLY A 41 51.30 -5.18 -62.55
C GLY A 41 51.34 -5.94 -61.22
N GLU A 42 50.93 -7.21 -61.16
CA GLU A 42 50.93 -7.99 -59.91
C GLU A 42 52.32 -8.56 -59.63
N GLN A 43 52.80 -8.46 -58.38
CA GLN A 43 54.02 -9.11 -57.95
C GLN A 43 53.76 -10.55 -57.51
N LEU A 44 54.46 -11.50 -58.13
CA LEU A 44 54.44 -12.91 -57.76
C LEU A 44 55.84 -13.35 -57.37
N ASP A 45 55.94 -14.22 -56.36
CA ASP A 45 57.22 -14.81 -55.99
C ASP A 45 57.76 -15.66 -57.14
N THR A 46 59.06 -15.59 -57.40
CA THR A 46 59.74 -16.57 -58.25
C THR A 46 59.92 -17.88 -57.50
N LEU A 47 60.34 -18.93 -58.22
CA LEU A 47 60.70 -20.19 -57.57
C LEU A 47 61.78 -20.01 -56.49
N ARG A 48 62.73 -19.07 -56.69
CA ARG A 48 63.74 -18.72 -55.69
C ARG A 48 63.12 -18.07 -54.45
N GLY A 49 62.21 -17.11 -54.63
CA GLY A 49 61.51 -16.44 -53.52
C GLY A 49 60.70 -17.43 -52.67
N VAL A 50 60.06 -18.41 -53.31
CA VAL A 50 59.35 -19.50 -52.60
C VAL A 50 60.31 -20.33 -51.76
N ASN A 51 61.47 -20.72 -52.29
CA ASN A 51 62.46 -21.51 -51.55
C ASN A 51 63.05 -20.75 -50.34
N VAL A 52 63.37 -19.46 -50.49
CA VAL A 52 63.87 -18.63 -49.38
C VAL A 52 62.85 -18.53 -48.25
N LYS A 53 61.56 -18.35 -48.59
CA LYS A 53 60.49 -18.33 -47.59
C LYS A 53 60.34 -19.67 -46.88
N ALA A 54 60.49 -20.78 -47.60
CA ALA A 54 60.45 -22.12 -47.02
C ALA A 54 61.62 -22.36 -46.04
N ASP A 55 62.84 -21.95 -46.39
CA ASP A 55 64.01 -22.08 -45.52
C ASP A 55 63.84 -21.26 -44.22
N ASN A 56 63.35 -20.02 -44.33
CA ASN A 56 63.09 -19.17 -43.16
C ASN A 56 62.04 -19.77 -42.22
N GLN A 57 61.00 -20.42 -42.77
CA GLN A 57 59.98 -21.11 -41.97
C GLN A 57 60.58 -22.29 -41.19
N LEU A 58 61.51 -23.03 -41.79
CA LEU A 58 62.17 -24.15 -41.12
C LEU A 58 63.02 -23.68 -39.92
N THR A 59 63.75 -22.57 -40.08
CA THR A 59 64.54 -21.99 -38.98
C THR A 59 63.66 -21.55 -37.83
N GLN A 60 62.54 -20.89 -38.11
CA GLN A 60 61.59 -20.45 -37.08
C GLN A 60 61.02 -21.64 -36.28
N GLN A 61 60.65 -22.73 -36.96
CA GLN A 61 60.11 -23.93 -36.28
C GLN A 61 61.12 -24.59 -35.34
N GLN A 62 62.41 -24.55 -35.67
CA GLN A 62 63.46 -25.09 -34.81
C GLN A 62 63.64 -24.26 -33.54
N GLU A 63 63.62 -22.92 -33.65
CA GLU A 63 63.72 -22.01 -32.50
C GLU A 63 62.51 -22.16 -31.55
N ASP A 64 61.31 -22.30 -32.12
CA ASP A 64 60.08 -22.52 -31.36
C ASP A 64 60.13 -23.84 -30.58
N PHE A 65 60.70 -24.91 -31.18
CA PHE A 65 60.86 -26.20 -30.52
C PHE A 65 61.80 -26.13 -29.31
N GLU A 66 62.96 -25.49 -29.46
CA GLU A 66 63.95 -25.35 -28.37
C GLU A 66 63.41 -24.51 -27.21
N THR A 67 62.63 -23.47 -27.52
CA THR A 67 61.95 -22.66 -26.50
C THR A 67 60.95 -23.49 -25.70
N SER A 68 60.14 -24.32 -26.38
CA SER A 68 59.14 -25.18 -25.71
C SER A 68 59.75 -26.21 -24.76
N GLN A 69 60.96 -26.72 -25.03
CA GLN A 69 61.64 -27.66 -24.14
C GLN A 69 62.07 -26.98 -22.84
N LYS A 70 62.64 -25.78 -22.91
CA LYS A 70 63.03 -25.00 -21.72
C LYS A 70 61.82 -24.68 -20.83
N GLU A 71 60.69 -24.34 -21.45
CA GLU A 71 59.44 -24.10 -20.71
C GLU A 71 58.95 -25.37 -20.00
N ARG A 72 59.01 -26.54 -20.66
CA ARG A 72 58.64 -27.82 -20.04
C ARG A 72 59.50 -28.17 -18.84
N ASP A 73 60.81 -28.00 -18.94
CA ASP A 73 61.74 -28.29 -17.83
C ASP A 73 61.46 -27.36 -16.62
N ALA A 74 61.17 -26.09 -16.88
CA ALA A 74 60.77 -25.15 -15.83
C ALA A 74 59.46 -25.56 -15.15
N VAL A 75 58.44 -25.97 -15.93
CA VAL A 75 57.15 -26.44 -15.39
C VAL A 75 57.31 -27.72 -14.57
N VAL A 76 58.20 -28.64 -14.96
CA VAL A 76 58.45 -29.86 -14.19
C VAL A 76 59.11 -29.54 -12.85
N GLU A 77 60.06 -28.61 -12.80
CA GLU A 77 60.69 -28.21 -11.53
C GLU A 77 59.71 -27.43 -10.64
N GLU A 78 58.89 -26.56 -11.23
CA GLU A 78 57.78 -25.91 -10.52
C GLU A 78 56.80 -26.95 -9.94
N ALA A 79 56.42 -27.96 -10.73
CA ALA A 79 55.55 -29.04 -10.26
C ALA A 79 56.21 -29.86 -9.13
N ARG A 80 57.52 -30.09 -9.19
CA ARG A 80 58.28 -30.77 -8.12
C ARG A 80 58.24 -29.98 -6.82
N GLN A 81 58.47 -28.66 -6.88
CA GLN A 81 58.39 -27.77 -5.73
C GLN A 81 56.97 -27.69 -5.15
N ASN A 82 55.94 -27.72 -6.01
CA ASN A 82 54.56 -27.52 -5.61
C ASN A 82 53.84 -28.81 -5.14
N LEU A 83 54.18 -30.01 -5.66
CA LEU A 83 53.45 -31.25 -5.32
C LEU A 83 54.12 -32.13 -4.25
N ILE A 84 55.44 -32.07 -4.05
CA ILE A 84 56.14 -32.86 -3.01
C ILE A 84 55.64 -32.56 -1.58
N PRO A 85 55.37 -31.30 -1.19
CA PRO A 85 54.89 -30.99 0.16
C PRO A 85 53.55 -31.66 0.52
N LEU A 86 52.78 -32.10 -0.48
CA LEU A 86 51.41 -32.59 -0.32
C LEU A 86 51.26 -34.11 -0.36
N SER A 87 52.26 -34.87 -0.82
CA SER A 87 52.10 -36.32 -1.07
C SER A 87 52.82 -37.25 -0.07
N ARG A 88 53.61 -36.76 0.88
CA ARG A 88 54.27 -37.61 1.90
C ARG A 88 54.17 -37.01 3.30
N GLN A 89 53.23 -37.52 4.09
CA GLN A 89 53.22 -37.32 5.54
C GLN A 89 53.97 -38.47 6.20
N TYR A 90 54.94 -38.17 7.05
CA TYR A 90 55.72 -39.17 7.78
C TYR A 90 55.18 -39.38 9.18
N MET A 91 55.36 -40.57 9.73
CA MET A 91 54.95 -40.85 11.12
C MET A 91 55.85 -40.18 12.16
N THR A 92 57.12 -39.93 11.83
CA THR A 92 58.10 -39.31 12.73
C THR A 92 59.06 -38.40 11.96
N LEU A 93 59.63 -37.42 12.66
CA LEU A 93 60.67 -36.54 12.10
C LEU A 93 61.89 -37.32 11.60
N ALA A 94 62.29 -38.38 12.30
CA ALA A 94 63.44 -39.21 11.91
C ALA A 94 63.20 -39.94 10.57
N ALA A 95 61.98 -40.43 10.34
CA ALA A 95 61.61 -41.04 9.06
C ALA A 95 61.60 -40.02 7.92
N ALA A 96 61.13 -38.79 8.17
CA ALA A 96 61.21 -37.71 7.20
C ALA A 96 62.67 -37.34 6.89
N GLN A 97 63.54 -37.29 7.91
CA GLN A 97 64.95 -36.97 7.75
C GLN A 97 65.73 -38.05 6.98
N ALA A 98 65.33 -39.33 7.11
CA ALA A 98 65.93 -40.43 6.36
C ALA A 98 65.60 -40.38 4.86
N ASP A 99 64.47 -39.77 4.50
CA ASP A 99 64.01 -39.62 3.10
C ASP A 99 64.39 -38.26 2.49
N ILE A 100 65.42 -37.59 3.04
CA ILE A 100 65.79 -36.21 2.65
C ILE A 100 66.13 -36.06 1.16
N ALA A 101 66.59 -37.13 0.50
CA ALA A 101 66.88 -37.12 -0.93
C ALA A 101 65.63 -36.82 -1.79
N ASN A 102 64.44 -37.12 -1.27
CA ASN A 102 63.15 -36.84 -1.92
C ASN A 102 62.53 -35.50 -1.48
N ASN A 103 63.19 -34.73 -0.61
CA ASN A 103 62.75 -33.40 -0.18
C ASN A 103 63.85 -32.37 -0.54
N PRO A 104 63.77 -31.70 -1.70
CA PRO A 104 64.75 -30.70 -2.12
C PRO A 104 65.06 -29.63 -1.05
N GLU A 105 66.21 -28.96 -1.18
CA GLU A 105 66.53 -27.86 -0.27
C GLU A 105 65.51 -26.72 -0.44
N GLY A 106 65.03 -26.17 0.67
CA GLY A 106 64.00 -25.14 0.73
C GLY A 106 62.56 -25.66 0.70
N SER A 107 62.31 -26.94 0.36
CA SER A 107 60.95 -27.49 0.37
C SER A 107 60.52 -28.01 1.74
N THR A 108 59.21 -27.98 1.98
CA THR A 108 58.59 -28.39 3.23
C THR A 108 57.99 -29.79 3.15
N THR A 109 57.97 -30.49 4.29
CA THR A 109 57.27 -31.76 4.48
C THR A 109 56.62 -31.79 5.87
N TYR A 110 55.78 -32.78 6.12
CA TYR A 110 54.99 -32.88 7.35
C TYR A 110 55.22 -34.22 8.04
N TYR A 111 55.26 -34.21 9.36
CA TYR A 111 55.21 -35.42 10.17
C TYR A 111 54.15 -35.34 11.26
N ARG A 112 53.66 -36.49 11.73
CA ARG A 112 52.59 -36.56 12.76
C ARG A 112 53.03 -35.93 14.08
N SER A 113 52.17 -35.13 14.70
CA SER A 113 52.47 -34.51 16.00
C SER A 113 52.64 -35.58 17.08
N PRO A 114 53.72 -35.56 17.87
CA PRO A 114 53.94 -36.56 18.92
C PRO A 114 53.09 -36.33 20.18
N ASP A 115 52.55 -35.12 20.35
CA ASP A 115 51.81 -34.66 21.53
C ASP A 115 50.31 -34.42 21.26
N ASP A 116 49.83 -34.80 20.06
CA ASP A 116 48.46 -34.56 19.56
C ASP A 116 47.99 -33.08 19.63
N SER A 117 48.90 -32.11 19.81
CA SER A 117 48.57 -30.68 19.80
C SER A 117 48.13 -30.16 18.43
N ALA A 118 48.40 -30.93 17.38
CA ALA A 118 48.05 -30.69 15.98
C ALA A 118 48.00 -32.04 15.25
N LEU A 119 47.40 -32.08 14.05
CA LEU A 119 47.39 -33.29 13.24
C LEU A 119 48.77 -33.61 12.66
N ALA A 120 49.51 -32.58 12.25
CA ALA A 120 50.87 -32.69 11.73
C ALA A 120 51.68 -31.41 11.96
N ILE A 121 53.01 -31.54 12.00
CA ILE A 121 53.97 -30.45 12.16
C ILE A 121 54.75 -30.28 10.85
N GLU A 122 54.89 -29.03 10.38
CA GLU A 122 55.67 -28.70 9.19
C GLU A 122 57.16 -28.53 9.51
N VAL A 123 58.00 -29.09 8.65
CA VAL A 123 59.46 -28.92 8.65
C VAL A 123 59.95 -28.58 7.26
N MET A 124 61.06 -27.85 7.16
CA MET A 124 61.72 -27.46 5.92
C MET A 124 63.10 -28.08 5.84
N ASN A 125 63.50 -28.56 4.65
CA ASN A 125 64.89 -28.96 4.43
C ASN A 125 65.77 -27.71 4.28
N VAL A 126 66.65 -27.49 5.25
CA VAL A 126 67.67 -26.43 5.23
C VAL A 126 69.03 -27.10 5.17
N GLY A 127 69.70 -27.05 4.01
CA GLY A 127 71.03 -27.63 3.83
C GLY A 127 71.15 -29.13 4.11
N GLY A 128 70.09 -29.92 3.87
CA GLY A 128 70.05 -31.37 4.11
C GLY A 128 69.54 -31.77 5.51
N THR A 129 69.14 -30.81 6.34
CA THR A 129 68.57 -31.06 7.68
C THR A 129 67.18 -30.45 7.80
N LEU A 130 66.20 -31.23 8.28
CA LEU A 130 64.84 -30.78 8.51
C LEU A 130 64.77 -29.90 9.76
N GLN A 131 64.28 -28.67 9.61
CA GLN A 131 64.07 -27.72 10.69
C GLN A 131 62.58 -27.35 10.83
N PRO A 132 62.06 -27.18 12.05
CA PRO A 132 60.67 -26.78 12.26
C PRO A 132 60.42 -25.36 11.76
N THR A 133 59.33 -25.18 10.98
CA THR A 133 58.93 -23.84 10.50
C THR A 133 58.07 -23.09 11.52
N GLY A 134 57.57 -23.81 12.54
CA GLY A 134 56.59 -23.30 13.51
C GLY A 134 55.14 -23.44 13.05
N ARG A 135 54.87 -23.82 11.79
CA ARG A 135 53.51 -24.06 11.29
C ARG A 135 53.04 -25.47 11.64
N LYS A 136 51.76 -25.61 11.95
CA LYS A 136 51.10 -26.87 12.33
C LYS A 136 49.75 -26.99 11.63
N MET A 137 49.33 -28.21 11.31
CA MET A 137 48.00 -28.49 10.75
C MET A 137 46.98 -28.63 11.90
N PRO A 138 46.01 -27.70 12.04
CA PRO A 138 45.04 -27.75 13.14
C PRO A 138 44.03 -28.89 12.97
N SER A 139 43.49 -29.40 14.08
CA SER A 139 42.35 -30.33 14.06
C SER A 139 41.03 -29.59 13.88
N SER A 140 39.96 -30.28 13.43
CA SER A 140 38.60 -29.71 13.36
C SER A 140 38.20 -29.07 14.68
N GLN A 141 38.50 -29.73 15.80
CA GLN A 141 38.17 -29.24 17.14
C GLN A 141 38.82 -27.90 17.48
N ALA A 142 40.07 -27.66 17.04
CA ALA A 142 40.74 -26.38 17.23
C ALA A 142 40.11 -25.28 16.35
N VAL A 143 39.72 -25.61 15.12
CA VAL A 143 39.01 -24.69 14.21
C VAL A 143 37.61 -24.37 14.75
N ASP A 144 36.88 -25.35 15.26
CA ASP A 144 35.55 -25.19 15.85
C ASP A 144 35.60 -24.35 17.14
N SER A 145 36.68 -24.47 17.92
CA SER A 145 36.88 -23.63 19.11
C SER A 145 37.12 -22.16 18.75
N VAL A 146 37.90 -21.89 17.70
CA VAL A 146 38.10 -20.52 17.17
C VAL A 146 36.83 -20.00 16.50
N ARG A 147 36.10 -20.86 15.77
CA ARG A 147 34.79 -20.53 15.20
C ARG A 147 33.78 -20.19 16.29
N GLY A 148 33.75 -20.93 17.40
CA GLY A 148 32.93 -20.60 18.57
C GLY A 148 33.31 -19.25 19.20
N LEU A 149 34.58 -18.85 19.17
CA LEU A 149 35.02 -17.52 19.61
C LEU A 149 34.62 -16.42 18.62
N ILE A 150 34.68 -16.65 17.31
CA ILE A 150 34.28 -15.68 16.27
C ILE A 150 32.75 -15.56 16.21
N ASP A 151 32.02 -16.67 16.30
CA ASP A 151 30.56 -16.69 16.34
C ASP A 151 30.03 -16.06 17.65
N SER A 152 30.82 -16.06 18.73
CA SER A 152 30.49 -15.36 19.99
C SER A 152 31.06 -13.94 20.11
N GLN A 153 31.93 -13.51 19.18
CA GLN A 153 32.58 -12.21 19.13
C GLN A 153 32.63 -11.68 17.69
N GLY A 154 31.50 -11.69 16.98
CA GLY A 154 31.37 -10.96 15.72
C GLY A 154 31.74 -9.49 16.00
N GLU A 155 32.68 -8.93 15.24
CA GLU A 155 33.43 -7.70 15.57
C GLU A 155 32.57 -6.54 16.13
N ASN A 156 32.35 -6.57 17.44
CA ASN A 156 32.28 -5.42 18.34
C ASN A 156 32.26 -5.96 19.79
N PRO A 157 33.35 -5.90 20.56
CA PRO A 157 33.39 -6.51 21.90
C PRO A 157 32.49 -5.82 22.95
N PHE A 158 31.65 -4.85 22.57
CA PHE A 158 30.72 -4.14 23.45
C PHE A 158 29.31 -3.91 22.86
N SER A 159 28.88 -4.65 21.82
CA SER A 159 27.49 -4.58 21.36
C SER A 159 26.59 -5.47 22.24
N VAL A 160 25.49 -4.89 22.76
CA VAL A 160 24.44 -5.66 23.42
C VAL A 160 23.65 -6.39 22.33
N VAL A 161 24.02 -7.65 22.08
CA VAL A 161 23.29 -8.52 21.16
C VAL A 161 22.27 -9.33 21.96
N PHE A 162 20.99 -9.20 21.61
CA PHE A 162 19.94 -10.02 22.23
C PHE A 162 20.08 -11.48 21.78
N LYS A 163 19.58 -12.44 22.57
CA LYS A 163 19.68 -13.89 22.31
C LYS A 163 19.13 -14.35 20.94
N ASN A 164 18.35 -13.50 20.27
CA ASN A 164 17.80 -13.73 18.94
C ASN A 164 18.67 -13.17 17.79
N GLY A 165 19.84 -12.61 18.08
CA GLY A 165 20.80 -12.13 17.08
C GLY A 165 20.60 -10.69 16.60
N LEU A 166 19.64 -9.94 17.15
CA LEU A 166 19.43 -8.53 16.78
C LEU A 166 20.33 -7.59 17.61
N SER A 167 21.03 -6.67 16.93
CA SER A 167 21.86 -5.61 17.52
C SER A 167 21.38 -4.24 17.04
N PRO A 168 20.49 -3.54 17.78
CA PRO A 168 19.86 -2.31 17.30
C PRO A 168 20.78 -1.07 17.25
N PHE A 169 22.02 -1.16 17.76
CA PHE A 169 22.99 -0.06 17.74
C PHE A 169 24.41 -0.56 17.38
N GLY A 170 25.09 0.14 16.47
CA GLY A 170 26.48 -0.07 16.06
C GLY A 170 27.38 1.13 16.41
N TYR A 171 28.70 0.95 16.33
CA TYR A 171 29.69 2.00 16.62
C TYR A 171 30.72 2.11 15.49
N LYS A 172 30.83 3.30 14.87
CA LYS A 172 31.73 3.58 13.73
C LYS A 172 32.22 5.02 13.80
N ASP A 173 33.49 5.24 13.46
CA ASP A 173 34.14 6.58 13.44
C ASP A 173 33.98 7.39 14.74
N GLY A 174 34.01 6.71 15.89
CA GLY A 174 33.90 7.35 17.21
C GLY A 174 32.48 7.79 17.58
N ARG A 175 31.44 7.31 16.88
CA ARG A 175 30.04 7.62 17.15
C ARG A 175 29.15 6.37 17.09
N LEU A 176 28.07 6.38 17.88
CA LEU A 176 26.99 5.41 17.82
C LEU A 176 26.10 5.68 16.58
N TYR A 177 25.76 4.64 15.83
CA TYR A 177 24.84 4.71 14.68
C TYR A 177 23.85 3.53 14.70
N ALA A 178 22.69 3.69 14.05
CA ALA A 178 21.68 2.65 13.86
C ALA A 178 21.49 2.42 12.36
N ASP A 179 21.90 1.26 11.85
CA ASP A 179 22.03 0.99 10.40
C ASP A 179 20.76 0.42 9.76
N GLU A 180 19.78 -0.05 10.55
CA GLU A 180 18.56 -0.67 10.03
C GLU A 180 17.28 0.14 10.29
N PHE A 181 17.33 1.45 10.02
CA PHE A 181 16.12 2.20 9.68
C PHE A 181 16.12 2.47 8.17
N GLN A 182 15.26 1.77 7.42
CA GLN A 182 15.17 1.90 5.97
C GLN A 182 14.78 3.32 5.51
N LYS A 183 14.26 4.17 6.41
CA LYS A 183 14.07 5.61 6.18
C LYS A 183 13.93 6.38 7.51
N LEU A 184 14.65 7.49 7.64
CA LEU A 184 14.45 8.48 8.70
C LEU A 184 13.67 9.66 8.10
N TYR A 185 12.41 9.84 8.49
CA TYR A 185 11.65 11.03 8.10
C TYR A 185 11.81 12.10 9.18
N SER A 186 12.47 13.19 8.82
CA SER A 186 12.38 14.44 9.56
C SER A 186 11.38 15.31 8.81
N SER A 187 10.27 15.63 9.46
CA SER A 187 9.45 16.80 9.12
C SER A 187 9.61 17.84 10.23
N ASP A 188 8.97 19.01 10.09
CA ASP A 188 8.96 20.05 11.11
C ASP A 188 8.28 19.59 12.43
N ALA A 189 7.82 18.33 12.51
CA ALA A 189 7.15 17.69 13.65
C ALA A 189 8.03 16.71 14.46
N GLY A 190 9.35 16.63 14.23
CA GLY A 190 10.27 15.82 15.07
C GLY A 190 10.51 14.38 14.60
N LEU A 191 11.36 13.65 15.34
CA LEU A 191 11.89 12.32 15.03
C LEU A 191 10.96 11.19 15.52
N GLU A 192 10.51 10.31 14.61
CA GLU A 192 9.64 9.16 14.94
C GLU A 192 10.42 7.87 15.29
N PHE A 193 9.95 7.14 16.30
CA PHE A 193 10.31 5.73 16.57
C PHE A 193 9.04 4.89 16.72
N GLY A 194 8.83 3.90 15.84
CA GLY A 194 7.84 2.82 16.05
C GLY A 194 6.39 3.26 16.31
N GLY A 195 5.93 4.35 15.68
CA GLY A 195 4.57 4.88 15.87
C GLY A 195 4.38 5.71 17.14
N SER A 196 5.47 6.21 17.71
CA SER A 196 5.47 7.11 18.87
C SER A 196 6.10 8.45 18.49
N ILE A 197 5.44 9.55 18.88
CA ILE A 197 5.80 10.92 18.53
C ILE A 197 6.64 11.52 19.68
N ILE A 198 7.77 12.14 19.36
CA ILE A 198 8.52 13.02 20.26
C ILE A 198 8.01 14.45 20.03
N ASP A 199 7.29 15.00 21.01
CA ASP A 199 6.75 16.36 20.91
C ASP A 199 7.86 17.41 21.10
N ASN A 200 8.04 18.25 20.08
CA ASN A 200 9.05 19.31 20.04
C ASN A 200 8.58 20.60 20.74
N ASN A 201 7.36 20.62 21.27
CA ASN A 201 6.80 21.69 22.09
C ASN A 201 6.12 21.12 23.34
N PRO A 202 6.91 20.48 24.23
CA PRO A 202 6.38 19.78 25.40
C PRO A 202 5.63 20.73 26.35
N PRO A 203 4.67 20.24 27.17
CA PRO A 203 3.94 21.07 28.12
C PRO A 203 4.87 21.84 29.06
N ASP A 204 4.44 23.02 29.53
CA ASP A 204 5.22 23.85 30.45
C ASP A 204 5.75 23.02 31.63
N GLY A 205 7.08 23.03 31.81
CA GLY A 205 7.78 22.24 32.84
C GLY A 205 8.43 20.93 32.35
N TRP A 206 8.26 20.57 31.07
CA TRP A 206 8.84 19.36 30.48
C TRP A 206 9.93 19.66 29.46
N ARG A 207 10.98 18.83 29.45
CA ARG A 207 12.06 18.89 28.44
C ARG A 207 11.69 18.13 27.16
N PHE A 208 11.02 16.99 27.32
CA PHE A 208 10.43 16.21 26.23
C PHE A 208 9.40 15.22 26.81
N VAL A 209 8.43 14.85 25.98
CA VAL A 209 7.43 13.80 26.29
C VAL A 209 7.24 12.94 25.03
N ILE A 210 7.15 11.62 25.22
CA ILE A 210 6.98 10.64 24.15
C ILE A 210 5.61 9.98 24.30
N TYR A 211 4.83 9.94 23.22
CA TYR A 211 3.45 9.43 23.21
C TYR A 211 3.29 8.19 22.33
N TYR A 212 2.45 7.25 22.74
CA TYR A 212 1.86 6.21 21.88
C TYR A 212 0.91 6.84 20.84
N ARG A 213 0.65 6.14 19.74
CA ARG A 213 -0.29 6.56 18.67
C ARG A 213 -1.72 6.88 19.14
N ASN A 214 -2.13 6.38 20.29
CA ASN A 214 -3.44 6.66 20.91
C ASN A 214 -3.40 7.86 21.89
N GLY A 215 -2.28 8.59 21.96
CA GLY A 215 -2.10 9.78 22.79
C GLY A 215 -1.62 9.51 24.23
N LEU A 216 -1.42 8.25 24.63
CA LEU A 216 -0.91 7.91 25.97
C LEU A 216 0.59 8.23 26.09
N VAL A 217 1.04 8.71 27.24
CA VAL A 217 2.47 8.93 27.49
C VAL A 217 3.20 7.61 27.75
N MET A 218 4.29 7.42 27.02
CA MET A 218 5.23 6.32 27.20
C MET A 218 6.29 6.66 28.24
N CYS A 219 6.93 7.81 28.06
CA CYS A 219 7.94 8.34 28.98
C CYS A 219 8.19 9.84 28.72
N GLY A 220 8.90 10.48 29.63
CA GLY A 220 9.32 11.88 29.48
C GLY A 220 10.23 12.34 30.61
N GLN A 221 10.83 13.52 30.44
CA GLN A 221 11.69 14.14 31.44
C GLN A 221 11.22 15.57 31.76
N ARG A 222 11.14 15.90 33.04
CA ARG A 222 10.85 17.25 33.54
C ARG A 222 12.07 18.17 33.47
N ASN A 223 11.85 19.48 33.54
CA ASN A 223 12.93 20.48 33.59
C ASN A 223 13.85 20.31 34.80
N ASP A 224 13.34 19.74 35.90
CA ASP A 224 14.09 19.41 37.12
C ASP A 224 14.90 18.09 37.03
N GLY A 225 14.83 17.37 35.91
CA GLY A 225 15.55 16.13 35.66
C GLY A 225 14.77 14.85 36.01
N THR A 226 13.59 14.96 36.62
CA THR A 226 12.72 13.83 36.96
C THR A 226 12.30 13.05 35.70
N MET A 227 12.52 11.73 35.70
CA MET A 227 12.14 10.82 34.63
C MET A 227 10.83 10.09 34.98
N ILE A 228 9.92 9.95 34.02
CA ILE A 228 8.69 9.16 34.15
C ILE A 228 8.63 8.18 32.97
N GLY A 229 8.30 6.90 33.22
CA GLY A 229 8.42 5.81 32.26
C GLY A 229 9.15 4.60 32.86
N PHE A 230 9.59 3.63 32.03
CA PHE A 230 10.23 2.37 32.49
C PHE A 230 11.46 2.60 33.39
N GLY A 231 11.21 2.70 34.70
CA GLY A 231 12.18 2.61 35.77
C GLY A 231 11.99 1.28 36.51
N GLU A 232 13.07 0.52 36.65
CA GLU A 232 13.08 -0.74 37.36
C GLU A 232 12.83 -0.55 38.87
N GLY A 233 11.90 -1.33 39.43
CA GLY A 233 11.87 -1.62 40.86
C GLY A 233 10.72 -1.00 41.65
N GLY A 234 9.56 -1.64 41.64
CA GLY A 234 8.47 -1.34 42.56
C GLY A 234 7.20 -2.11 42.24
N SER A 235 7.00 -3.24 42.91
CA SER A 235 5.77 -4.03 42.82
C SER A 235 4.57 -3.24 43.38
N GLY A 236 3.70 -2.78 42.49
CA GLY A 236 2.41 -2.17 42.84
C GLY A 236 1.83 -1.51 41.59
N GLY A 237 0.67 -2.00 41.12
CA GLY A 237 -0.01 -1.39 39.98
C GLY A 237 -0.35 0.08 40.22
N GLY A 238 -0.26 0.88 39.16
CA GLY A 238 -0.80 2.24 39.09
C GLY A 238 0.20 3.36 39.32
N SER A 239 0.73 3.93 38.25
CA SER A 239 0.33 5.28 37.80
C SER A 239 1.21 5.71 36.63
N ILE A 240 0.58 5.84 35.46
CA ILE A 240 1.06 6.72 34.41
C ILE A 240 0.67 8.11 34.91
N GLU A 241 1.61 8.92 35.37
CA GLU A 241 1.36 10.34 35.65
C GLU A 241 2.18 11.22 34.70
N PRO A 242 1.54 11.84 33.70
CA PRO A 242 2.25 12.87 32.94
C PRO A 242 1.31 14.00 32.53
N GLY A 243 1.26 15.07 33.32
CA GLY A 243 0.20 16.05 33.15
C GLY A 243 -1.16 15.49 33.55
N ASP A 244 -2.17 16.34 33.54
CA ASP A 244 -3.42 16.16 34.26
C ASP A 244 -4.31 15.06 33.63
N THR A 245 -4.28 13.83 34.15
CA THR A 245 -5.00 12.68 33.58
C THR A 245 -6.44 12.56 34.07
N ALA A 246 -7.34 12.07 33.23
CA ALA A 246 -8.76 11.86 33.53
C ALA A 246 -9.11 10.38 33.39
N ALA A 247 -9.87 9.81 34.33
CA ALA A 247 -10.28 8.41 34.25
C ALA A 247 -11.27 8.16 33.08
N ASP A 248 -12.14 9.13 32.84
CA ASP A 248 -13.24 9.08 31.89
C ASP A 248 -13.64 10.49 31.42
N TYR A 249 -14.70 10.58 30.62
CA TYR A 249 -15.22 11.87 30.15
C TYR A 249 -15.91 12.68 31.25
N ASP A 250 -16.52 12.03 32.23
CA ASP A 250 -17.14 12.72 33.36
C ASP A 250 -16.10 13.44 34.22
N SER A 251 -14.88 12.90 34.30
CA SER A 251 -13.75 13.56 34.95
C SER A 251 -13.39 14.88 34.25
N ILE A 252 -13.53 14.99 32.93
CA ILE A 252 -13.37 16.25 32.19
C ILE A 252 -14.59 17.16 32.41
N ARG A 253 -15.82 16.63 32.31
CA ARG A 253 -17.05 17.42 32.51
C ARG A 253 -17.10 18.09 33.88
N ASN A 254 -16.61 17.40 34.91
CA ASN A 254 -16.61 17.91 36.28
C ASN A 254 -15.33 18.69 36.64
N TYR A 255 -14.45 18.95 35.68
CA TYR A 255 -13.15 19.54 35.96
C TYR A 255 -13.19 21.04 36.27
N THR A 256 -12.67 21.44 37.44
CA THR A 256 -12.60 22.83 37.92
C THR A 256 -11.19 23.41 37.97
N GLY A 257 -10.16 22.62 37.63
CA GLY A 257 -8.77 23.06 37.70
C GLY A 257 -8.31 23.87 36.50
N THR A 258 -7.05 24.31 36.54
CA THR A 258 -6.48 25.28 35.59
C THR A 258 -5.84 24.65 34.35
N ALA A 259 -5.70 23.32 34.28
CA ALA A 259 -5.12 22.68 33.10
C ALA A 259 -5.95 22.99 31.85
N THR A 260 -5.26 23.06 30.72
CA THR A 260 -5.86 23.23 29.38
C THR A 260 -5.61 22.02 28.50
N VAL A 261 -4.86 21.03 28.98
CA VAL A 261 -4.62 19.74 28.34
C VAL A 261 -4.83 18.65 29.38
N ARG A 262 -5.60 17.63 29.02
CA ARG A 262 -5.86 16.46 29.85
C ARG A 262 -5.92 15.21 29.00
N ASP A 263 -5.36 14.13 29.52
CA ASP A 263 -5.36 12.84 28.84
C ASP A 263 -6.36 11.89 29.51
N VAL A 264 -7.40 11.47 28.77
CA VAL A 264 -8.32 10.44 29.22
C VAL A 264 -7.65 9.08 29.06
N VAL A 265 -7.66 8.26 30.11
CA VAL A 265 -6.96 6.96 30.14
C VAL A 265 -7.88 5.74 30.16
N GLY A 266 -9.20 5.94 30.14
CA GLY A 266 -10.19 4.86 30.14
C GLY A 266 -10.03 3.91 28.96
N GLN A 267 -10.30 2.62 29.18
CA GLN A 267 -10.20 1.60 28.14
C GLN A 267 -11.10 1.97 26.95
N ARG A 268 -10.57 1.90 25.72
CA ARG A 268 -11.27 2.21 24.45
C ARG A 268 -11.70 3.67 24.24
N ILE A 269 -11.75 4.47 25.31
CA ILE A 269 -12.06 5.91 25.28
C ILE A 269 -10.82 6.79 25.43
N ALA A 270 -9.63 6.19 25.56
CA ALA A 270 -8.40 6.92 25.78
C ALA A 270 -8.13 7.96 24.68
N GLY A 271 -7.56 9.09 25.07
CA GLY A 271 -7.13 10.14 24.15
C GLY A 271 -6.90 11.48 24.83
N ARG A 272 -6.16 12.34 24.14
CA ARG A 272 -5.85 13.70 24.59
C ARG A 272 -6.99 14.65 24.32
N PHE A 273 -7.31 15.49 25.29
CA PHE A 273 -8.26 16.59 25.17
C PHE A 273 -7.58 17.92 25.46
N VAL A 274 -7.79 18.89 24.58
CA VAL A 274 -7.21 20.24 24.67
C VAL A 274 -8.32 21.26 24.66
N VAL A 275 -8.26 22.23 25.57
CA VAL A 275 -9.18 23.36 25.59
C VAL A 275 -8.96 24.20 24.34
N ASN A 276 -10.04 24.43 23.58
CA ASN A 276 -10.07 25.48 22.58
C ASN A 276 -10.59 26.77 23.24
N PRO A 277 -9.73 27.77 23.50
CA PRO A 277 -10.15 29.01 24.19
C PRO A 277 -11.07 29.88 23.33
N ASP A 278 -11.03 29.72 22.00
CA ASP A 278 -11.82 30.53 21.06
C ASP A 278 -13.24 29.99 20.88
N ASP A 279 -13.51 28.75 21.32
CA ASP A 279 -14.83 28.15 21.23
C ASP A 279 -15.59 28.21 22.56
N THR A 280 -16.62 29.06 22.59
CA THR A 280 -17.56 29.21 23.71
C THR A 280 -18.98 28.75 23.38
N THR A 281 -19.23 28.27 22.16
CA THR A 281 -20.59 28.07 21.64
C THR A 281 -20.89 26.65 21.19
N SER A 282 -19.88 25.86 20.80
CA SER A 282 -20.16 24.47 20.38
C SER A 282 -20.84 23.70 21.50
N GLY A 283 -21.90 22.98 21.11
CA GLY A 283 -22.53 22.00 21.97
C GLY A 283 -21.65 20.77 22.13
N GLU A 284 -21.89 20.02 23.21
CA GLU A 284 -21.15 18.80 23.49
C GLU A 284 -21.31 17.78 22.35
N ILE A 285 -20.23 17.05 22.07
CA ILE A 285 -20.21 15.84 21.26
C ILE A 285 -19.52 14.79 22.12
N PRO A 286 -20.27 13.91 22.82
CA PRO A 286 -19.68 12.91 23.71
C PRO A 286 -18.56 12.12 23.02
N GLY A 287 -17.34 12.18 23.58
CA GLY A 287 -16.14 11.57 23.02
C GLY A 287 -15.31 12.45 22.08
N GLY A 288 -15.87 13.53 21.54
CA GLY A 288 -15.17 14.49 20.66
C GLY A 288 -14.96 15.85 21.32
N ILE A 289 -16.05 16.56 21.65
CA ILE A 289 -16.05 17.86 22.35
C ILE A 289 -16.71 17.66 23.69
N LEU A 290 -15.97 17.86 24.77
CA LEU A 290 -16.50 17.82 26.14
C LEU A 290 -16.57 19.23 26.71
N VAL A 291 -17.63 19.54 27.44
CA VAL A 291 -17.80 20.84 28.11
C VAL A 291 -17.61 20.63 29.59
N ASP A 292 -16.65 21.34 30.20
CA ASP A 292 -16.45 21.27 31.64
C ASP A 292 -17.40 22.20 32.41
N VAL A 293 -17.41 22.08 33.74
CA VAL A 293 -18.21 22.89 34.66
C VAL A 293 -17.91 24.39 34.59
N LEU A 294 -16.73 24.79 34.10
CA LEU A 294 -16.38 26.19 33.83
C LEU A 294 -16.82 26.65 32.44
N GLY A 295 -17.41 25.77 31.64
CA GLY A 295 -17.87 26.04 30.28
C GLY A 295 -16.78 26.00 29.23
N ARG A 296 -15.58 25.48 29.52
CA ARG A 296 -14.51 25.34 28.53
C ARG A 296 -14.78 24.15 27.61
N ARG A 297 -14.46 24.29 26.31
CA ARG A 297 -14.63 23.21 25.31
C ARG A 297 -13.33 22.47 25.12
N TRP A 298 -13.34 21.21 25.52
CA TRP A 298 -12.24 20.28 25.43
C TRP A 298 -12.37 19.43 24.17
N TYR A 299 -11.46 19.62 23.22
CA TYR A 299 -11.45 18.91 21.95
C TYR A 299 -10.49 17.73 22.00
N ARG A 300 -11.01 16.54 21.64
CA ARG A 300 -10.19 15.36 21.40
C ARG A 300 -9.20 15.62 20.27
N GLN A 301 -7.92 15.47 20.56
CA GLN A 301 -6.86 15.48 19.55
C GLN A 301 -6.74 14.08 18.95
N ALA A 302 -7.01 13.94 17.65
CA ALA A 302 -6.88 12.67 16.95
C ALA A 302 -6.73 12.86 15.44
N GLU A 303 -5.95 11.98 14.80
CA GLU A 303 -5.85 11.88 13.33
C GLU A 303 -6.98 11.04 12.72
N PHE A 304 -7.71 10.29 13.56
CA PHE A 304 -8.88 9.51 13.20
C PHE A 304 -9.72 9.26 14.46
N VAL A 305 -10.99 8.94 14.29
CA VAL A 305 -11.85 8.52 15.40
C VAL A 305 -12.47 7.15 15.18
N SER A 306 -12.85 6.49 16.26
CA SER A 306 -13.54 5.20 16.23
C SER A 306 -14.86 5.29 17.00
N TYR A 307 -15.78 4.36 16.80
CA TYR A 307 -17.05 4.32 17.55
C TYR A 307 -16.82 4.13 19.04
N ASP A 308 -15.81 3.35 19.41
CA ASP A 308 -15.39 3.16 20.80
C ASP A 308 -15.01 4.47 21.50
N MET A 309 -14.28 5.37 20.81
CA MET A 309 -13.94 6.69 21.35
C MET A 309 -15.19 7.55 21.62
N PHE A 310 -16.32 7.21 21.04
CA PHE A 310 -17.59 7.90 21.23
C PHE A 310 -18.53 7.11 22.15
N MET A 311 -17.96 6.17 22.92
CA MET A 311 -18.65 5.30 23.87
C MET A 311 -19.74 4.46 23.22
N ALA A 312 -19.54 4.03 21.97
CA ALA A 312 -20.48 3.14 21.32
C ALA A 312 -20.60 1.82 22.12
N PRO A 313 -21.81 1.48 22.62
CA PRO A 313 -22.03 0.23 23.30
C PRO A 313 -21.78 -0.93 22.34
N ARG A 314 -20.84 -1.81 22.71
CA ARG A 314 -20.61 -3.05 21.99
C ARG A 314 -21.58 -4.12 22.45
N VAL A 315 -22.03 -4.97 21.54
CA VAL A 315 -22.70 -6.23 21.86
C VAL A 315 -21.78 -7.03 22.79
N PRO A 316 -22.24 -7.44 24.00
CA PRO A 316 -21.41 -8.20 24.93
C PRO A 316 -20.93 -9.51 24.31
N GLY A 317 -19.69 -9.93 24.62
CA GLY A 317 -19.09 -11.13 24.02
C GLY A 317 -19.90 -12.41 24.23
N ALA A 318 -20.52 -12.57 25.40
CA ALA A 318 -21.42 -13.70 25.68
C ALA A 318 -22.69 -13.68 24.81
N THR A 319 -23.28 -12.50 24.61
CA THR A 319 -24.43 -12.30 23.73
C THR A 319 -24.05 -12.56 22.27
N LEU A 320 -22.91 -12.05 21.81
CA LEU A 320 -22.40 -12.27 20.46
C LEU A 320 -22.22 -13.78 20.18
N LEU A 321 -21.62 -14.51 21.12
CA LEU A 321 -21.46 -15.96 21.01
C LEU A 321 -22.82 -16.68 20.95
N ALA A 322 -23.78 -16.28 21.80
CA ALA A 322 -25.12 -16.86 21.81
C ALA A 322 -25.86 -16.64 20.48
N VAL A 323 -25.74 -15.44 19.90
CA VAL A 323 -26.27 -15.11 18.56
C VAL A 323 -25.64 -15.99 17.50
N GLN A 324 -24.30 -16.10 17.48
CA GLN A 324 -23.58 -16.93 16.49
C GLN A 324 -23.99 -18.40 16.56
N VAL A 325 -24.08 -18.98 17.76
CA VAL A 325 -24.51 -20.37 17.97
C VAL A 325 -25.96 -20.57 17.50
N ALA A 326 -26.86 -19.64 17.84
CA ALA A 326 -28.25 -19.72 17.41
C ALA A 326 -28.39 -19.68 15.88
N LEU A 327 -27.65 -18.78 15.21
CA LEU A 327 -27.63 -18.69 13.75
C LEU A 327 -27.06 -19.94 13.09
N ALA A 328 -25.97 -20.51 13.63
CA ALA A 328 -25.40 -21.76 13.13
C ALA A 328 -26.37 -22.95 13.25
N MET A 329 -27.28 -22.93 14.23
CA MET A 329 -28.35 -23.91 14.40
C MET A 329 -29.63 -23.61 13.60
N GLY A 330 -29.64 -22.52 12.81
CA GLY A 330 -30.82 -22.08 12.06
C GLY A 330 -31.93 -21.46 12.92
N ASN A 331 -31.65 -21.10 14.17
CA ASN A 331 -32.62 -20.59 15.13
C ASN A 331 -32.62 -19.04 15.15
N CYS A 332 -33.15 -18.44 14.09
CA CYS A 332 -33.20 -16.97 13.92
C CYS A 332 -34.01 -16.28 15.04
N SER A 333 -35.10 -16.88 15.51
CA SER A 333 -35.92 -16.32 16.60
C SER A 333 -35.12 -16.12 17.89
N SER A 334 -34.25 -17.08 18.24
CA SER A 334 -33.41 -16.95 19.43
C SER A 334 -32.30 -15.90 19.24
N ALA A 335 -31.70 -15.84 18.05
CA ALA A 335 -30.72 -14.82 17.71
C ALA A 335 -31.29 -13.39 17.87
N ILE A 336 -32.51 -13.17 17.39
CA ILE A 336 -33.24 -11.90 17.57
C ILE A 336 -33.46 -11.62 19.07
N ALA A 337 -33.92 -12.61 19.84
CA ALA A 337 -34.20 -12.44 21.26
C ALA A 337 -32.95 -12.04 22.06
N TYR A 338 -31.77 -12.58 21.73
CA TYR A 338 -30.52 -12.23 22.42
C TYR A 338 -30.12 -10.75 22.25
N LEU A 339 -30.53 -10.08 21.17
CA LEU A 339 -30.24 -8.66 20.94
C LEU A 339 -31.20 -7.70 21.66
N SER A 340 -32.35 -8.18 22.15
CA SER A 340 -33.40 -7.32 22.75
C SER A 340 -32.95 -6.55 24.00
N GLY A 341 -31.92 -7.01 24.71
CA GLY A 341 -31.36 -6.36 25.89
C GLY A 341 -30.06 -5.59 25.64
N VAL A 342 -29.63 -5.46 24.39
CA VAL A 342 -28.38 -4.76 24.04
C VAL A 342 -28.67 -3.27 23.83
N GLU A 343 -27.83 -2.41 24.39
CA GLU A 343 -27.92 -0.96 24.18
C GLU A 343 -27.53 -0.59 22.74
N ALA A 344 -28.28 0.33 22.14
CA ALA A 344 -28.08 0.75 20.76
C ALA A 344 -26.94 1.78 20.63
N ALA A 345 -26.14 1.64 19.57
CA ALA A 345 -24.97 2.48 19.31
C ALA A 345 -25.23 3.68 18.40
N ASP A 346 -26.48 3.90 17.97
CA ASP A 346 -26.90 4.94 17.02
C ASP A 346 -26.31 6.32 17.31
N ALA A 347 -26.51 6.82 18.54
CA ALA A 347 -26.06 8.15 18.92
C ALA A 347 -24.53 8.28 18.94
N ALA A 348 -23.83 7.24 19.40
CA ALA A 348 -22.37 7.21 19.43
C ALA A 348 -21.76 7.19 18.02
N ILE A 349 -22.34 6.38 17.11
CA ILE A 349 -21.94 6.33 15.70
C ILE A 349 -22.19 7.69 15.03
N GLN A 350 -23.36 8.30 15.24
CA GLN A 350 -23.67 9.64 14.75
C GLN A 350 -22.66 10.68 15.26
N ASN A 351 -22.34 10.66 16.55
CA ASN A 351 -21.39 11.59 17.16
C ASN A 351 -19.97 11.41 16.61
N ALA A 352 -19.52 10.18 16.40
CA ALA A 352 -18.21 9.89 15.81
C ALA A 352 -18.08 10.51 14.41
N HIS A 353 -19.08 10.29 13.55
CA HIS A 353 -19.12 10.88 12.22
C HIS A 353 -19.27 12.41 12.25
N ARG A 354 -20.10 12.95 13.15
CA ARG A 354 -20.26 14.40 13.33
C ARG A 354 -18.94 15.08 13.70
N TYR A 355 -18.17 14.49 14.62
CA TYR A 355 -16.87 15.02 15.01
C TYR A 355 -15.81 14.85 13.92
N ALA A 356 -15.79 13.68 13.26
CA ALA A 356 -14.92 13.42 12.13
C ALA A 356 -15.10 14.45 11.00
N ASN A 357 -16.36 14.75 10.66
CA ASN A 357 -16.70 15.76 9.67
C ASN A 357 -16.25 17.17 10.07
N LEU A 358 -16.37 17.53 11.36
CA LEU A 358 -15.95 18.84 11.87
C LEU A 358 -14.44 19.06 11.69
N LEU A 359 -13.63 18.03 11.98
CA LEU A 359 -12.17 18.12 11.90
C LEU A 359 -11.60 17.66 10.55
N ASN A 360 -12.45 17.18 9.64
CA ASN A 360 -12.05 16.56 8.38
C ASN A 360 -11.03 15.41 8.57
N ILE A 361 -11.31 14.53 9.54
CA ILE A 361 -10.48 13.36 9.86
C ILE A 361 -11.26 12.05 9.59
N PRO A 362 -10.58 10.95 9.25
CA PRO A 362 -11.26 9.68 8.98
C PRO A 362 -11.91 9.03 10.21
N VAL A 363 -12.93 8.20 9.95
CA VAL A 363 -13.49 7.25 10.92
C VAL A 363 -12.92 5.86 10.66
N ARG A 364 -12.40 5.20 11.69
CA ARG A 364 -11.85 3.84 11.61
C ARG A 364 -12.35 2.97 12.76
N GLN A 365 -13.01 1.86 12.44
CA GLN A 365 -13.44 0.85 13.42
C GLN A 365 -13.03 -0.54 12.92
N ASN A 366 -11.95 -1.06 13.48
CA ASN A 366 -11.30 -2.30 13.03
C ASN A 366 -11.78 -3.57 13.77
N ASP A 367 -12.68 -3.43 14.74
CA ASP A 367 -13.18 -4.52 15.58
C ASP A 367 -14.47 -4.09 16.28
N GLY A 368 -15.26 -5.05 16.78
CA GLY A 368 -16.43 -4.83 17.62
C GLY A 368 -17.74 -5.06 16.87
N ALA A 369 -18.73 -5.52 17.63
CA ALA A 369 -20.10 -5.69 17.18
C ALA A 369 -20.99 -4.63 17.84
N PHE A 370 -21.85 -3.97 17.06
CA PHE A 370 -22.69 -2.87 17.54
C PHE A 370 -24.14 -3.13 17.13
N LEU A 371 -25.09 -2.92 18.03
CA LEU A 371 -26.52 -2.91 17.67
C LEU A 371 -26.88 -1.51 17.17
N VAL A 372 -27.55 -1.40 16.04
CA VAL A 372 -28.03 -0.13 15.48
C VAL A 372 -29.51 -0.23 15.15
N LEU A 373 -30.31 0.64 15.75
CA LEU A 373 -31.76 0.74 15.56
C LEU A 373 -32.15 1.63 14.38
N VAL A 374 -31.21 2.35 13.78
CA VAL A 374 -31.45 3.30 12.68
C VAL A 374 -32.38 4.44 13.10
N ASP A 375 -32.26 4.86 14.36
CA ASP A 375 -32.98 6.00 14.89
C ASP A 375 -32.31 7.32 14.51
N HIS A 376 -30.98 7.30 14.42
CA HIS A 376 -30.14 8.42 14.06
C HIS A 376 -29.41 8.18 12.74
N GLU A 377 -29.47 9.15 11.83
CA GLU A 377 -28.65 9.14 10.62
C GLU A 377 -27.23 9.59 10.93
N ALA A 378 -26.25 8.76 10.57
CA ALA A 378 -24.84 9.15 10.56
C ALA A 378 -24.49 9.80 9.22
N GLU A 379 -24.29 11.11 9.25
CA GLU A 379 -23.85 11.86 8.08
C GLU A 379 -22.35 11.67 7.86
N VAL A 380 -21.94 11.15 6.71
CA VAL A 380 -20.55 10.79 6.41
C VAL A 380 -19.98 11.72 5.35
N ARG A 381 -18.95 12.50 5.69
CA ARG A 381 -18.24 13.40 4.74
C ARG A 381 -16.76 13.11 4.60
N THR A 382 -16.21 12.27 5.47
CA THR A 382 -14.80 11.90 5.54
C THR A 382 -14.60 10.43 5.16
N LYS A 383 -13.36 10.04 4.85
CA LYS A 383 -13.02 8.64 4.61
C LYS A 383 -13.42 7.77 5.81
N THR A 384 -13.97 6.60 5.55
CA THR A 384 -14.48 5.70 6.59
C THR A 384 -14.03 4.28 6.31
N SER A 385 -13.44 3.62 7.32
CA SER A 385 -13.00 2.23 7.25
C SER A 385 -13.60 1.43 8.39
N LEU A 386 -14.55 0.54 8.06
CA LEU A 386 -15.32 -0.23 9.03
C LEU A 386 -15.19 -1.75 8.83
N GLY A 387 -14.31 -2.19 7.93
CA GLY A 387 -14.24 -3.59 7.46
C GLY A 387 -13.97 -4.64 8.54
N GLY A 388 -13.48 -4.25 9.72
CA GLY A 388 -13.29 -5.16 10.85
C GLY A 388 -14.45 -5.19 11.85
N SER A 389 -15.47 -4.36 11.66
CA SER A 389 -16.61 -4.23 12.59
C SER A 389 -17.88 -4.91 12.06
N ILE A 390 -18.74 -5.30 13.00
CA ILE A 390 -20.05 -5.88 12.72
C ILE A 390 -21.13 -4.90 13.17
N ILE A 391 -22.11 -4.64 12.32
CA ILE A 391 -23.32 -3.91 12.70
C ILE A 391 -24.49 -4.88 12.65
N PHE A 392 -25.08 -5.13 13.82
CA PHE A 392 -26.34 -5.82 13.96
C PHE A 392 -27.51 -4.85 13.86
N THR A 393 -28.59 -5.29 13.23
CA THR A 393 -29.92 -4.71 13.44
C THR A 393 -30.80 -5.72 14.18
N SER A 394 -31.94 -5.27 14.68
CA SER A 394 -32.96 -6.06 15.37
C SER A 394 -34.35 -5.84 14.75
N ALA A 395 -35.37 -6.54 15.28
CA ALA A 395 -36.77 -6.34 14.90
C ALA A 395 -37.32 -4.93 15.21
N ASP A 396 -36.57 -4.13 15.97
CA ASP A 396 -36.91 -2.74 16.30
C ASP A 396 -36.17 -1.74 15.43
N SER A 397 -35.26 -2.19 14.55
CA SER A 397 -34.44 -1.30 13.75
C SER A 397 -35.20 -0.73 12.55
N GLY A 398 -35.30 0.59 12.44
CA GLY A 398 -36.08 1.28 11.41
C GLY A 398 -37.56 1.39 11.76
N VAL A 399 -38.42 1.48 10.74
CA VAL A 399 -39.86 1.74 10.93
C VAL A 399 -40.73 0.71 10.25
N ASN A 400 -41.91 0.46 10.82
CA ASN A 400 -42.91 -0.44 10.24
C ASN A 400 -43.87 0.32 9.30
N GLU A 401 -43.30 1.06 8.35
CA GLU A 401 -44.07 1.77 7.32
C GLU A 401 -43.24 1.99 6.06
N ILE A 402 -43.93 2.14 4.93
CA ILE A 402 -43.31 2.34 3.62
C ILE A 402 -42.77 3.77 3.51
N ARG A 403 -41.45 3.93 3.45
CA ARG A 403 -40.79 5.24 3.25
C ARG A 403 -39.86 5.21 2.03
N TRP A 404 -40.37 5.66 0.89
CA TRP A 404 -39.62 5.68 -0.38
C TRP A 404 -38.81 6.96 -0.61
N GLY A 405 -38.99 7.96 0.26
CA GLY A 405 -38.50 9.32 0.06
C GLY A 405 -39.32 10.13 -0.96
N PRO A 406 -39.08 11.44 -1.01
CA PRO A 406 -39.86 12.41 -1.77
C PRO A 406 -39.56 12.34 -3.27
N LEU A 407 -40.58 12.45 -4.11
CA LEU A 407 -40.43 12.68 -5.54
C LEU A 407 -40.54 14.17 -5.82
N ARG A 408 -39.47 14.80 -6.33
CA ARG A 408 -39.31 16.27 -6.45
C ARG A 408 -40.57 17.02 -6.92
N LEU A 409 -41.25 16.50 -7.95
CA LEU A 409 -42.44 17.13 -8.55
C LEU A 409 -43.75 16.39 -8.26
N LEU A 410 -43.70 15.09 -7.96
CA LEU A 410 -44.89 14.23 -7.92
C LEU A 410 -45.39 13.94 -6.49
N ASP A 411 -44.48 13.88 -5.53
CA ASP A 411 -44.76 13.54 -4.14
C ASP A 411 -43.64 14.16 -3.25
N PRO A 412 -43.49 15.49 -3.24
CA PRO A 412 -42.35 16.15 -2.59
C PRO A 412 -42.42 16.07 -1.06
N THR A 413 -43.58 15.75 -0.51
CA THR A 413 -43.81 15.65 0.94
C THR A 413 -43.64 14.23 1.49
N ALA A 414 -43.31 13.25 0.64
CA ALA A 414 -43.17 11.88 1.09
C ALA A 414 -42.05 11.74 2.14
N PRO A 415 -42.27 10.95 3.20
CA PRO A 415 -41.27 10.77 4.24
C PRO A 415 -40.04 10.03 3.70
N GLU A 416 -38.86 10.55 4.05
CA GLU A 416 -37.58 9.90 3.77
C GLU A 416 -37.44 8.59 4.56
N PRO A 417 -36.80 7.55 3.97
CA PRO A 417 -36.48 6.34 4.71
C PRO A 417 -35.57 6.69 5.90
N LYS A 418 -35.65 5.86 6.94
CA LYS A 418 -34.61 5.84 7.97
C LYS A 418 -33.30 5.37 7.32
N ARG A 419 -32.21 6.09 7.54
CA ARG A 419 -30.90 5.84 6.94
C ARG A 419 -29.88 5.66 8.05
N MET A 420 -29.07 4.62 7.95
CA MET A 420 -27.99 4.38 8.91
C MET A 420 -26.81 5.28 8.58
N PHE A 421 -26.28 5.19 7.36
CA PHE A 421 -25.24 6.06 6.85
C PHE A 421 -25.77 6.89 5.67
N ASN A 422 -25.48 8.18 5.67
CA ASN A 422 -25.75 9.06 4.54
C ASN A 422 -24.46 9.76 4.13
N ILE A 423 -23.88 9.30 3.02
CA ILE A 423 -22.65 9.87 2.47
C ILE A 423 -23.01 11.18 1.78
N LYS A 424 -22.64 12.30 2.40
CA LYS A 424 -22.98 13.65 1.91
C LYS A 424 -21.77 14.38 1.35
N GLY A 425 -22.03 15.14 0.29
CA GLY A 425 -21.06 15.98 -0.40
C GLY A 425 -21.37 17.45 -0.25
N LYS A 426 -20.86 18.24 -1.19
CA LYS A 426 -21.24 19.64 -1.38
C LYS A 426 -22.74 19.76 -1.64
N GLU A 427 -23.33 20.85 -1.16
CA GLU A 427 -24.74 21.14 -1.38
C GLU A 427 -25.04 21.26 -2.88
N ARG A 428 -26.18 20.71 -3.28
CA ARG A 428 -26.70 20.86 -4.64
C ARG A 428 -27.20 22.28 -4.85
N ILE A 429 -27.08 22.79 -6.08
CA ILE A 429 -27.53 24.13 -6.43
C ILE A 429 -28.82 24.01 -7.22
N GLU A 430 -29.95 24.20 -6.52
CA GLU A 430 -31.27 24.17 -7.15
C GLU A 430 -31.55 25.49 -7.88
N LEU A 431 -32.18 25.42 -9.04
CA LEU A 431 -32.63 26.61 -9.75
C LEU A 431 -33.83 27.20 -9.02
N THR A 432 -33.76 28.50 -8.76
CA THR A 432 -34.90 29.25 -8.20
C THR A 432 -36.08 29.28 -9.18
N PRO A 433 -37.31 29.57 -8.73
CA PRO A 433 -38.46 29.70 -9.63
C PRO A 433 -38.24 30.68 -10.79
N ALA A 434 -37.55 31.80 -10.56
CA ALA A 434 -37.24 32.79 -11.59
C ALA A 434 -36.21 32.27 -12.62
N GLU A 435 -35.24 31.49 -12.15
CA GLU A 435 -34.26 30.85 -13.02
C GLU A 435 -34.87 29.72 -13.83
N LEU A 436 -35.79 28.93 -13.24
CA LEU A 436 -36.57 27.92 -13.96
C LEU A 436 -37.45 28.55 -15.03
N ALA A 437 -38.10 29.68 -14.76
CA ALA A 437 -38.86 30.41 -15.76
C ALA A 437 -37.95 30.86 -16.92
N THR A 438 -36.80 31.44 -16.61
CA THR A 438 -35.78 31.83 -17.60
C THR A 438 -35.26 30.62 -18.39
N PHE A 439 -35.03 29.50 -17.71
CA PHE A 439 -34.60 28.24 -18.31
C PHE A 439 -35.63 27.72 -19.29
N ASN A 440 -36.90 27.67 -18.90
CA ASN A 440 -37.98 27.24 -19.75
C ASN A 440 -38.14 28.12 -20.99
N THR A 441 -38.11 29.45 -20.84
CA THR A 441 -38.26 30.38 -21.97
C THR A 441 -37.07 30.34 -22.93
N SER A 442 -35.83 30.28 -22.41
CA SER A 442 -34.65 30.57 -23.22
C SER A 442 -33.82 29.33 -23.58
N TYR A 443 -33.83 28.31 -22.71
CA TYR A 443 -32.85 27.23 -22.76
C TYR A 443 -33.44 25.81 -22.90
N SER A 444 -34.68 25.56 -22.44
CA SER A 444 -35.30 24.23 -22.51
C SER A 444 -35.46 23.70 -23.94
N GLN A 445 -35.55 24.60 -24.93
CA GLN A 445 -35.61 24.25 -26.36
C GLN A 445 -34.37 23.49 -26.85
N TYR A 446 -33.24 23.57 -26.14
CA TYR A 446 -32.01 22.86 -26.48
C TYR A 446 -31.97 21.42 -25.94
N LEU A 447 -32.93 21.02 -25.10
CA LEU A 447 -33.07 19.65 -24.58
C LEU A 447 -33.67 18.71 -25.63
N LYS A 448 -32.92 18.49 -26.72
CA LYS A 448 -33.31 17.68 -27.88
C LYS A 448 -32.42 16.47 -28.05
N LYS A 449 -33.04 15.38 -28.52
CA LYS A 449 -32.37 14.12 -28.78
C LYS A 449 -31.16 14.33 -29.70
N GLY A 450 -30.02 13.78 -29.30
CA GLY A 450 -28.76 13.85 -30.03
C GLY A 450 -27.95 15.14 -29.81
N SER A 451 -28.53 16.17 -29.18
CA SER A 451 -27.81 17.39 -28.80
C SER A 451 -26.91 17.13 -27.60
N ASN A 452 -25.75 17.76 -27.58
CA ASN A 452 -24.90 17.96 -26.40
C ASN A 452 -24.70 19.45 -26.10
N TYR A 453 -25.47 20.31 -26.78
CA TYR A 453 -25.36 21.75 -26.68
C TYR A 453 -26.45 22.29 -25.77
N LEU A 454 -26.04 22.89 -24.66
CA LEU A 454 -26.91 23.59 -23.72
C LEU A 454 -26.24 24.92 -23.31
N PRO A 455 -26.54 26.04 -23.98
CA PRO A 455 -25.83 27.30 -23.77
C PRO A 455 -26.34 28.05 -22.53
N TYR A 456 -26.42 27.38 -21.39
CA TYR A 456 -26.90 27.97 -20.14
C TYR A 456 -25.72 28.43 -19.27
N PRO A 457 -25.46 29.75 -19.14
CA PRO A 457 -24.24 30.27 -18.50
C PRO A 457 -24.05 29.85 -17.04
N LYS A 458 -25.14 29.57 -16.32
CA LYS A 458 -25.07 29.14 -14.91
C LYS A 458 -24.35 27.79 -14.74
N LEU A 459 -24.24 26.97 -15.79
CA LEU A 459 -23.50 25.71 -15.75
C LEU A 459 -21.98 25.90 -15.81
N TYR A 460 -21.49 27.04 -16.33
CA TYR A 460 -20.09 27.21 -16.72
C TYR A 460 -19.09 27.06 -15.55
N PRO A 461 -19.39 27.54 -14.32
CA PRO A 461 -18.50 27.35 -13.17
C PRO A 461 -18.42 25.89 -12.67
N TYR A 462 -19.34 25.02 -13.09
CA TYR A 462 -19.52 23.68 -12.54
C TYR A 462 -19.03 22.59 -13.49
N TYR A 463 -17.94 22.88 -14.23
CA TYR A 463 -17.28 21.91 -15.09
C TYR A 463 -16.95 20.61 -14.33
N GLY A 464 -17.31 19.47 -14.91
CA GLY A 464 -17.15 18.15 -14.29
C GLY A 464 -18.20 17.84 -13.21
N GLY A 465 -19.19 18.72 -12.97
CA GLY A 465 -20.40 18.41 -12.21
C GLY A 465 -21.47 17.72 -13.07
N MET A 466 -22.69 17.60 -12.55
CA MET A 466 -23.84 17.07 -13.28
C MET A 466 -24.97 18.09 -13.30
N PHE A 467 -25.60 18.25 -14.47
CA PHE A 467 -26.85 18.97 -14.60
C PHE A 467 -28.01 17.97 -14.56
N TYR A 468 -28.96 18.17 -13.65
CA TYR A 468 -30.16 17.36 -13.54
C TYR A 468 -31.40 18.22 -13.75
N ALA A 469 -32.29 17.79 -14.64
CA ALA A 469 -33.55 18.46 -14.94
C ALA A 469 -34.71 17.45 -15.02
N LEU A 470 -35.86 17.87 -14.49
CA LEU A 470 -37.10 17.12 -14.43
C LEU A 470 -38.23 17.97 -15.02
N SER A 471 -38.97 17.38 -15.95
CA SER A 471 -40.15 17.95 -16.58
C SER A 471 -41.41 17.69 -15.73
N ASN A 472 -42.38 18.60 -15.80
CA ASN A 472 -43.73 18.36 -15.30
C ASN A 472 -44.51 17.34 -16.15
N GLU A 473 -44.06 17.08 -17.37
CA GLU A 473 -44.66 16.10 -18.28
C GLU A 473 -44.22 14.67 -17.96
N VAL A 474 -45.18 13.74 -18.05
CA VAL A 474 -44.96 12.30 -17.85
C VAL A 474 -44.52 11.65 -19.16
N GLU A 475 -43.41 10.92 -19.11
CA GLU A 475 -42.88 10.13 -20.23
C GLU A 475 -43.58 8.78 -20.32
N ILE A 476 -43.62 8.02 -19.20
CA ILE A 476 -44.15 6.65 -19.14
C ILE A 476 -44.92 6.46 -17.84
N TYR A 477 -46.00 5.66 -17.90
CA TYR A 477 -46.70 5.13 -16.72
C TYR A 477 -46.32 3.65 -16.53
N ARG A 478 -45.65 3.32 -15.41
CA ARG A 478 -45.33 1.93 -15.04
C ARG A 478 -46.62 1.14 -14.85
N ASN A 479 -46.67 -0.07 -15.41
CA ASN A 479 -47.83 -0.96 -15.35
C ASN A 479 -49.16 -0.33 -15.80
N GLY A 480 -49.11 0.79 -16.55
CA GLY A 480 -50.29 1.55 -16.95
C GLY A 480 -51.00 2.32 -15.81
N ASN A 481 -50.49 2.29 -14.57
CA ASN A 481 -51.12 2.93 -13.43
C ASN A 481 -50.91 4.46 -13.47
N ARG A 482 -52.02 5.22 -13.45
CA ARG A 482 -52.00 6.69 -13.48
C ARG A 482 -52.26 7.32 -12.13
N ASP A 483 -52.77 6.56 -11.17
CA ASP A 483 -53.23 7.10 -9.89
C ASP A 483 -52.09 7.22 -8.88
N ASN A 484 -51.11 6.32 -8.97
CA ASN A 484 -49.94 6.35 -8.11
C ASN A 484 -48.85 7.28 -8.68
N PRO A 485 -48.42 8.34 -7.96
CA PRO A 485 -47.33 9.21 -8.41
C PRO A 485 -46.03 8.44 -8.67
N ARG A 486 -45.76 7.33 -7.97
CA ARG A 486 -44.53 6.54 -8.17
C ARG A 486 -44.51 5.71 -9.45
N ASP A 487 -45.67 5.54 -10.08
CA ASP A 487 -45.78 4.88 -11.38
C ASP A 487 -45.59 5.88 -12.54
N ARG A 488 -45.55 7.19 -12.26
CA ARG A 488 -45.32 8.23 -13.26
C ARG A 488 -43.82 8.48 -13.42
N VAL A 489 -43.28 8.12 -14.57
CA VAL A 489 -41.89 8.39 -14.96
C VAL A 489 -41.86 9.70 -15.72
N LEU A 490 -41.30 10.75 -15.13
CA LEU A 490 -41.20 12.07 -15.77
C LEU A 490 -40.11 12.11 -16.83
N TYR A 491 -40.32 12.94 -17.86
CA TYR A 491 -39.21 13.35 -18.73
C TYR A 491 -38.12 13.99 -17.88
N ARG A 492 -36.88 13.58 -18.10
CA ARG A 492 -35.74 14.04 -17.31
C ARG A 492 -34.45 13.94 -18.10
N GLU A 493 -33.49 14.75 -17.71
CA GLU A 493 -32.12 14.76 -18.22
C GLU A 493 -31.16 14.80 -17.03
N PHE A 494 -30.11 13.98 -17.08
CA PHE A 494 -29.00 14.00 -16.13
C PHE A 494 -27.72 13.70 -16.92
N SER A 495 -26.94 14.74 -17.16
CA SER A 495 -25.70 14.66 -17.96
C SER A 495 -24.58 15.43 -17.27
N ARG A 496 -23.32 15.01 -17.48
CA ARG A 496 -22.18 15.74 -16.92
C ARG A 496 -21.99 17.05 -17.67
N ILE A 497 -21.49 18.03 -16.92
CA ILE A 497 -21.23 19.38 -17.40
C ILE A 497 -19.82 19.41 -18.01
N GLY A 498 -19.74 19.59 -19.31
CA GLY A 498 -18.55 19.83 -20.10
C GLY A 498 -18.09 21.29 -20.08
N ARG A 499 -17.05 21.62 -20.86
CA ARG A 499 -16.51 22.98 -20.92
C ARG A 499 -17.55 23.94 -21.50
N ASN A 500 -17.56 25.18 -21.01
CA ASN A 500 -18.50 26.23 -21.45
C ASN A 500 -19.98 25.80 -21.35
N GLY A 501 -20.32 24.97 -20.37
CA GLY A 501 -21.70 24.53 -20.09
C GLY A 501 -22.30 23.54 -21.10
N ALA A 502 -21.52 23.08 -22.09
CA ALA A 502 -21.93 21.96 -22.93
C ALA A 502 -22.17 20.70 -22.07
N LEU A 503 -22.96 19.76 -22.56
CA LEU A 503 -23.11 18.45 -21.92
C LEU A 503 -22.04 17.50 -22.48
N THR A 504 -21.47 16.63 -21.65
CA THR A 504 -20.49 15.64 -22.13
C THR A 504 -21.18 14.48 -22.86
N GLU A 505 -22.35 14.08 -22.39
CA GLU A 505 -23.19 13.08 -23.04
C GLU A 505 -24.20 13.74 -23.99
N ARG A 506 -24.63 12.98 -25.01
CA ARG A 506 -25.73 13.38 -25.87
C ARG A 506 -27.05 13.08 -25.17
N ILE A 507 -27.95 14.06 -25.19
CA ILE A 507 -29.33 13.91 -24.73
C ILE A 507 -29.99 12.77 -25.49
N VAL A 508 -30.59 11.83 -24.75
CA VAL A 508 -31.11 10.57 -25.32
C VAL A 508 -32.51 10.69 -25.91
N LYS A 509 -33.26 11.74 -25.54
CA LYS A 509 -34.67 11.95 -25.92
C LYS A 509 -35.05 13.42 -25.95
N ASP A 510 -36.11 13.74 -26.68
CA ASP A 510 -36.67 15.09 -26.68
C ASP A 510 -37.45 15.33 -25.39
N ILE A 511 -37.10 16.41 -24.70
CA ILE A 511 -37.88 16.91 -23.56
C ILE A 511 -38.82 18.00 -24.10
N PRO A 512 -40.11 18.00 -23.69
CA PRO A 512 -41.04 19.06 -24.08
C PRO A 512 -40.49 20.45 -23.72
N THR A 513 -40.54 21.36 -24.69
CA THR A 513 -40.04 22.72 -24.47
C THR A 513 -40.92 23.44 -23.47
N GLY A 514 -40.30 24.13 -22.51
CA GLY A 514 -40.99 24.92 -21.49
C GLY A 514 -41.59 24.13 -20.33
N SER A 515 -41.32 22.81 -20.23
CA SER A 515 -41.96 21.95 -19.24
C SER A 515 -41.12 21.64 -18.01
N ILE A 516 -39.89 22.17 -17.87
CA ILE A 516 -39.00 21.85 -16.75
C ILE A 516 -39.60 22.40 -15.45
N GLY A 517 -39.96 21.50 -14.53
CA GLY A 517 -40.50 21.83 -13.22
C GLY A 517 -39.44 21.91 -12.13
N TYR A 518 -38.33 21.20 -12.30
CA TYR A 518 -37.22 21.19 -11.34
C TYR A 518 -35.89 21.01 -12.08
N ALA A 519 -34.86 21.73 -11.65
CA ALA A 519 -33.51 21.54 -12.14
C ALA A 519 -32.49 21.88 -11.05
N ALA A 520 -31.39 21.15 -11.04
CA ALA A 520 -30.30 21.35 -10.09
C ALA A 520 -28.94 21.06 -10.73
N ILE A 521 -27.92 21.68 -10.16
CA ILE A 521 -26.52 21.40 -10.47
C ILE A 521 -25.94 20.63 -9.29
N ILE A 522 -25.40 19.45 -9.56
CA ILE A 522 -24.69 18.64 -8.59
C ILE A 522 -23.20 18.95 -8.80
N PRO A 523 -22.54 19.66 -7.88
CA PRO A 523 -21.14 20.02 -8.03
C PRO A 523 -20.23 18.79 -7.95
N LYS A 524 -19.04 18.92 -8.54
CA LYS A 524 -17.95 17.97 -8.39
C LYS A 524 -17.30 18.09 -7.00
N GLU A 525 -16.98 16.95 -6.42
CA GLU A 525 -16.12 16.85 -5.24
C GLU A 525 -14.65 17.00 -5.60
N ASP A 526 -13.85 17.46 -4.65
CA ASP A 526 -12.42 17.66 -4.88
C ASP A 526 -11.71 16.31 -5.06
N ASP A 527 -12.14 15.32 -4.26
CA ASP A 527 -11.63 13.94 -4.29
C ASP A 527 -12.75 12.91 -4.08
N PHE A 528 -12.46 11.67 -4.48
CA PHE A 528 -13.29 10.51 -4.17
C PHE A 528 -13.31 10.26 -2.66
N LEU A 529 -14.50 10.00 -2.12
CA LEU A 529 -14.65 9.47 -0.76
C LEU A 529 -14.71 7.95 -0.79
N GLU A 530 -13.92 7.32 0.07
CA GLU A 530 -13.91 5.88 0.24
C GLU A 530 -14.63 5.52 1.55
N PHE A 531 -15.62 4.64 1.42
CA PHE A 531 -16.41 4.07 2.51
C PHE A 531 -16.25 2.55 2.46
N GLU A 532 -15.41 2.00 3.33
CA GLU A 532 -15.29 0.56 3.51
C GLU A 532 -16.34 0.10 4.52
N CYS A 533 -17.24 -0.76 4.07
CA CYS A 533 -18.41 -1.19 4.81
C CYS A 533 -18.05 -2.04 6.03
N PRO A 534 -18.87 -2.01 7.10
CA PRO A 534 -18.88 -3.05 8.11
C PRO A 534 -19.55 -4.32 7.55
N HIS A 535 -19.44 -5.42 8.29
CA HIS A 535 -20.34 -6.55 8.08
C HIS A 535 -21.71 -6.21 8.66
N PHE A 536 -22.69 -5.99 7.79
CA PHE A 536 -24.07 -5.82 8.18
C PHE A 536 -24.72 -7.18 8.42
N ILE A 537 -25.19 -7.42 9.65
CA ILE A 537 -26.00 -8.59 10.01
C ILE A 537 -27.38 -8.10 10.42
N GLU A 538 -28.32 -8.17 9.48
CA GLU A 538 -29.68 -7.75 9.71
C GLU A 538 -30.50 -8.89 10.31
N LEU A 539 -30.80 -8.78 11.61
CA LEU A 539 -31.70 -9.69 12.32
C LEU A 539 -33.04 -9.01 12.54
N GLY A 540 -34.12 -9.73 12.30
CA GLY A 540 -35.46 -9.24 12.58
C GLY A 540 -36.34 -9.07 11.35
N ASP A 541 -37.59 -8.74 11.64
CA ASP A 541 -38.70 -8.85 10.71
C ASP A 541 -39.37 -7.50 10.46
N SER A 542 -39.80 -7.28 9.22
CA SER A 542 -40.79 -6.26 8.82
C SER A 542 -40.50 -4.80 9.24
N ARG A 543 -39.23 -4.40 9.30
CA ARG A 543 -38.85 -2.98 9.41
C ARG A 543 -38.09 -2.50 8.19
N ARG A 544 -38.30 -1.24 7.85
CA ARG A 544 -37.77 -0.61 6.63
C ARG A 544 -36.79 0.50 7.00
N PHE A 545 -35.60 0.40 6.41
CA PHE A 545 -34.52 1.36 6.52
C PHE A 545 -33.54 1.14 5.36
N LEU A 546 -32.54 2.00 5.28
CA LEU A 546 -31.45 1.96 4.33
C LEU A 546 -30.11 1.95 5.06
N ASN A 547 -29.23 1.01 4.71
CA ASN A 547 -27.92 0.93 5.36
C ASN A 547 -27.03 2.08 4.88
N ILE A 548 -26.98 2.32 3.56
CA ILE A 548 -26.15 3.38 2.98
C ILE A 548 -26.94 4.16 1.92
N GLU A 549 -27.16 5.46 2.18
CA GLU A 549 -27.55 6.43 1.17
C GLU A 549 -26.31 7.15 0.62
N VAL A 550 -26.21 7.23 -0.70
CA VAL A 550 -25.19 7.99 -1.42
C VAL A 550 -25.81 9.28 -1.94
N SER A 551 -25.66 10.35 -1.15
CA SER A 551 -26.06 11.73 -1.51
C SER A 551 -24.86 12.59 -1.93
N ARG A 552 -23.75 11.96 -2.29
CA ARG A 552 -22.47 12.56 -2.69
C ARG A 552 -22.02 11.97 -4.03
N PRO A 553 -21.55 12.78 -4.99
CA PRO A 553 -20.89 12.24 -6.17
C PRO A 553 -19.44 11.85 -5.88
N MET A 554 -18.82 11.02 -6.73
CA MET A 554 -17.45 10.53 -6.57
C MET A 554 -17.26 9.75 -5.26
N VAL A 555 -17.94 8.61 -5.17
CA VAL A 555 -17.91 7.73 -3.97
C VAL A 555 -17.49 6.33 -4.37
N ARG A 556 -16.62 5.73 -3.56
CA ARG A 556 -16.31 4.29 -3.58
C ARG A 556 -16.86 3.64 -2.33
N ILE A 557 -17.80 2.72 -2.51
CA ILE A 557 -18.28 1.81 -1.48
C ILE A 557 -17.52 0.50 -1.67
N LYS A 558 -16.81 0.07 -0.63
CA LYS A 558 -15.91 -1.08 -0.72
C LYS A 558 -16.26 -2.15 0.30
N ASN A 559 -16.01 -3.40 -0.06
CA ASN A 559 -16.07 -4.56 0.86
C ASN A 559 -17.44 -4.69 1.54
N LEU A 560 -18.54 -4.52 0.80
CA LEU A 560 -19.86 -4.77 1.40
C LEU A 560 -19.93 -6.24 1.79
N VAL A 561 -20.15 -6.51 3.06
CA VAL A 561 -20.60 -7.83 3.51
C VAL A 561 -21.95 -7.64 4.18
N HIS A 562 -22.98 -8.26 3.62
CA HIS A 562 -24.33 -8.17 4.13
C HIS A 562 -24.94 -9.56 4.30
N THR A 563 -25.53 -9.80 5.46
CA THR A 563 -26.30 -11.01 5.74
C THR A 563 -27.61 -10.62 6.40
N SER A 564 -28.72 -11.14 5.90
CA SER A 564 -30.04 -10.96 6.51
C SER A 564 -30.61 -12.30 6.94
N TRP A 565 -31.06 -12.34 8.20
CA TRP A 565 -31.61 -13.50 8.87
C TRP A 565 -32.97 -13.14 9.45
N GLN A 566 -34.01 -13.77 8.91
CA GLN A 566 -35.40 -13.46 9.22
C GLN A 566 -36.11 -14.65 9.83
N THR A 567 -37.25 -14.39 10.45
CA THR A 567 -38.23 -15.46 10.65
C THR A 567 -39.04 -15.62 9.37
N ALA A 568 -39.31 -16.86 8.94
CA ALA A 568 -39.96 -17.16 7.65
C ALA A 568 -41.42 -16.66 7.51
N SER A 569 -41.90 -15.84 8.45
CA SER A 569 -43.29 -15.41 8.58
C SER A 569 -43.59 -13.99 8.09
N THR A 570 -42.60 -13.23 7.61
CA THR A 570 -42.72 -11.77 7.52
C THR A 570 -41.96 -11.17 6.35
N SER A 571 -42.66 -10.33 5.57
CA SER A 571 -42.16 -9.69 4.35
C SER A 571 -41.13 -8.58 4.60
N LEU A 572 -40.13 -8.48 3.71
CA LEU A 572 -39.16 -7.38 3.58
C LEU A 572 -39.45 -6.43 2.42
N GLU A 573 -40.70 -6.39 1.93
CA GLU A 573 -41.07 -5.53 0.80
C GLU A 573 -40.47 -4.12 0.95
N SER A 574 -39.83 -3.63 -0.11
CA SER A 574 -39.18 -2.30 -0.16
C SER A 574 -37.86 -2.15 0.60
N ARG A 575 -37.20 -3.25 0.99
CA ARG A 575 -35.84 -3.20 1.57
C ARG A 575 -34.82 -2.71 0.54
N VAL A 576 -33.94 -1.79 0.94
CA VAL A 576 -32.80 -1.33 0.13
C VAL A 576 -31.56 -1.30 1.01
N VAL A 577 -30.43 -1.90 0.58
CA VAL A 577 -29.16 -1.87 1.35
C VAL A 577 -28.33 -0.65 0.99
N ILE A 578 -28.12 -0.43 -0.31
CA ILE A 578 -27.42 0.73 -0.85
C ILE A 578 -28.36 1.46 -1.79
N SER A 579 -28.54 2.76 -1.59
CA SER A 579 -29.20 3.63 -2.55
C SER A 579 -28.30 4.77 -2.96
N ALA A 580 -28.35 5.13 -4.24
CA ALA A 580 -27.79 6.37 -4.75
C ALA A 580 -28.82 7.06 -5.60
N ARG A 581 -28.97 8.38 -5.42
CA ARG A 581 -30.00 9.15 -6.12
C ARG A 581 -29.48 10.51 -6.53
N GLU A 582 -29.70 10.86 -7.81
CA GLU A 582 -29.40 12.20 -8.32
C GLU A 582 -27.92 12.59 -8.09
N VAL A 583 -26.99 11.66 -8.30
CA VAL A 583 -25.54 11.83 -8.11
C VAL A 583 -24.77 11.30 -9.32
N PHE A 584 -23.44 11.23 -9.26
CA PHE A 584 -22.62 10.65 -10.33
C PHE A 584 -21.33 10.04 -9.80
N ASP A 585 -20.69 9.18 -10.61
CA ASP A 585 -19.43 8.52 -10.29
C ASP A 585 -19.53 7.72 -8.98
N VAL A 586 -20.43 6.72 -8.97
CA VAL A 586 -20.66 5.80 -7.82
C VAL A 586 -20.05 4.44 -8.14
N PHE A 587 -19.10 4.02 -7.32
CA PHE A 587 -18.35 2.77 -7.48
C PHE A 587 -18.67 1.86 -6.31
N CYS A 588 -19.19 0.67 -6.59
CA CYS A 588 -19.39 -0.41 -5.62
C CYS A 588 -18.38 -1.50 -5.95
N GLU A 589 -17.37 -1.69 -5.09
CA GLU A 589 -16.23 -2.59 -5.33
C GLU A 589 -16.19 -3.67 -4.26
N TYR A 590 -16.16 -4.94 -4.65
CA TYR A 590 -16.05 -6.10 -3.75
C TYR A 590 -17.25 -6.18 -2.78
N GLY A 591 -18.26 -6.96 -3.13
CA GLY A 591 -19.45 -7.14 -2.32
C GLY A 591 -19.88 -8.58 -2.20
N GLU A 592 -20.49 -8.92 -1.07
CA GLU A 592 -21.26 -10.14 -0.86
C GLU A 592 -22.52 -9.78 -0.07
N THR A 593 -23.67 -10.25 -0.52
CA THR A 593 -24.96 -9.91 0.06
C THR A 593 -25.95 -11.06 -0.07
N THR A 594 -26.77 -11.27 0.96
CA THR A 594 -27.92 -12.18 0.84
C THR A 594 -29.02 -11.53 -0.01
N CYS A 595 -29.48 -12.24 -1.05
CA CYS A 595 -30.65 -11.84 -1.86
C CYS A 595 -31.92 -12.52 -1.34
N HIS A 596 -33.04 -11.78 -1.33
CA HIS A 596 -34.36 -12.29 -0.93
C HIS A 596 -35.31 -12.30 -2.13
N PRO A 597 -35.30 -13.36 -2.96
CA PRO A 597 -36.03 -13.38 -4.23
C PRO A 597 -37.56 -13.47 -4.08
N ALA A 598 -38.07 -13.78 -2.88
CA ALA A 598 -39.49 -13.96 -2.62
C ALA A 598 -40.27 -12.66 -2.37
N GLU A 599 -39.56 -11.54 -2.17
CA GLU A 599 -40.17 -10.28 -1.71
C GLU A 599 -40.16 -9.22 -2.81
N ASN A 600 -41.36 -8.76 -3.21
CA ASN A 600 -41.49 -7.71 -4.23
C ASN A 600 -40.80 -6.42 -3.79
N GLY A 601 -40.04 -5.80 -4.69
CA GLY A 601 -39.43 -4.48 -4.45
C GLY A 601 -38.29 -4.46 -3.43
N SER A 602 -37.71 -5.61 -3.08
CA SER A 602 -36.47 -5.69 -2.30
C SER A 602 -35.26 -5.60 -3.23
N TYR A 603 -34.37 -4.65 -2.96
CA TYR A 603 -33.16 -4.41 -3.75
C TYR A 603 -31.94 -4.42 -2.85
N VAL A 604 -30.87 -5.08 -3.26
CA VAL A 604 -29.56 -4.87 -2.61
C VAL A 604 -29.09 -3.45 -2.94
N ILE A 605 -29.01 -3.14 -4.23
CA ILE A 605 -28.54 -1.86 -4.75
C ILE A 605 -29.69 -1.22 -5.55
N CYS A 606 -30.09 0.00 -5.17
CA CYS A 606 -31.08 0.79 -5.88
C CYS A 606 -30.51 2.15 -6.29
N ILE A 607 -30.09 2.28 -7.55
CA ILE A 607 -29.49 3.50 -8.08
C ILE A 607 -30.44 4.18 -9.05
N ARG A 608 -30.69 5.48 -8.85
CA ARG A 608 -31.66 6.27 -9.61
C ARG A 608 -31.05 7.59 -10.08
N ASP A 609 -31.37 7.99 -11.30
CA ASP A 609 -30.99 9.29 -11.87
C ASP A 609 -29.52 9.65 -11.65
N THR A 610 -28.66 8.65 -11.81
CA THR A 610 -27.23 8.71 -11.52
C THR A 610 -26.47 8.31 -12.78
N CYS A 611 -25.45 9.08 -13.16
CA CYS A 611 -24.57 8.74 -14.27
C CYS A 611 -23.24 8.15 -13.78
N ASN A 612 -22.63 7.29 -14.57
CA ASN A 612 -21.37 6.58 -14.28
C ASN A 612 -21.44 5.77 -12.98
N VAL A 613 -22.13 4.63 -13.08
CA VAL A 613 -22.22 3.63 -12.01
C VAL A 613 -21.32 2.47 -12.37
N HIS A 614 -20.45 2.08 -11.45
CA HIS A 614 -19.56 0.94 -11.59
C HIS A 614 -19.85 -0.07 -10.47
N ILE A 615 -20.11 -1.31 -10.85
CA ILE A 615 -20.31 -2.42 -9.92
C ILE A 615 -19.29 -3.48 -10.30
N ASP A 616 -18.36 -3.78 -9.39
CA ASP A 616 -17.24 -4.70 -9.62
C ASP A 616 -17.16 -5.74 -8.49
N ASN A 617 -16.94 -7.00 -8.87
CA ASN A 617 -16.79 -8.16 -7.98
C ASN A 617 -17.90 -8.25 -6.89
N TYR A 618 -19.17 -8.34 -7.31
CA TYR A 618 -20.35 -8.31 -6.44
C TYR A 618 -21.24 -9.55 -6.53
#